data_AF-A0A9Q1EJZ8-F1
#
_entry.id   AF-A0A9Q1EJZ8-F1
#
_cell.length_a   1.000
_cell.length_b   1.000
_cell.length_c   1.000
_cell.angle_alpha   90.00
_cell.angle_beta   90.00
_cell.angle_gamma   90.00
#
_symmetry.space_group_name_H-M   'P 1'
#
loop_
_entity.id
_entity.type
_entity.pdbx_description
1 polymer ?
#
loop_
_entity_poly.entity_id
_entity_poly.type
_entity_poly.pdbx_seq_one_letter_code
_entity_poly.pdbx_strand_id
1 'polypeptide(L)'
;MDAQSVYTSLVRGIEEFNFDHTHIPSRLLLSCEGAVPVAVSPSGHVLIAAAQYGKGRVVVMSHEAYIKYELALFGPFVQNAIDWLKPHPDASVGVYELSNLRKFLVERGMKAKDVPSYDSTVEVLCCSAKKITQAEEVLQFVKGGGGLLIAGQAWHWSYSNSNLLSYPGNKVIRTTGIVFSSEIADRGVYKVPKKIPSSLITDVPVRSRMDAQSVYTSLVRGIEEFNFNYDHEPSRLLLTCEEAVPVAVSPSGHVLIAAVQYGKGRVIAMGHASYIQYELDDFERFVQNAIDWLKPHPDASVGVYKLSNLAKFLVERGIKAFDVPHYDRAVEVFCCNVHKITQAEEVLQFVKGGGGLLIAGHAWHWSSKNPKKESFLSYPGNKVIRATGIVFSSETAERGVHKVPKEIPSTSGFQP
;
A
#
# COMPACT_ATOMS: atom_id res chain seq x y z
N MET A 1 -1.21 -10.71 -12.19
CA MET A 1 -2.21 -9.99 -13.01
C MET A 1 -1.47 -9.28 -14.12
N ASP A 2 -1.89 -9.42 -15.39
CA ASP A 2 -1.32 -8.63 -16.49
C ASP A 2 -2.01 -7.27 -16.53
N ALA A 3 -1.27 -6.19 -16.25
CA ALA A 3 -1.84 -4.86 -16.06
C ALA A 3 -2.49 -4.32 -17.35
N GLN A 4 -1.88 -4.59 -18.51
CA GLN A 4 -2.41 -4.16 -19.80
C GLN A 4 -3.71 -4.88 -20.16
N SER A 5 -3.83 -6.19 -19.91
CA SER A 5 -5.08 -6.95 -20.11
C SER A 5 -6.22 -6.44 -19.24
N VAL A 6 -5.93 -6.13 -17.96
CA VAL A 6 -6.92 -5.54 -17.05
C VAL A 6 -7.40 -4.20 -17.57
N TYR A 7 -6.47 -3.31 -17.88
CA TYR A 7 -6.79 -1.99 -18.42
C TYR A 7 -7.65 -2.09 -19.68
N THR A 8 -7.23 -2.91 -20.65
CA THR A 8 -7.94 -3.11 -21.92
C THR A 8 -9.36 -3.63 -21.70
N SER A 9 -9.56 -4.51 -20.72
CA SER A 9 -10.90 -5.02 -20.36
C SER A 9 -11.78 -3.92 -19.79
N LEU A 10 -11.23 -3.08 -18.91
CA LEU A 10 -11.96 -2.03 -18.21
C LEU A 10 -12.35 -0.88 -19.15
N VAL A 11 -11.48 -0.50 -20.09
CA VAL A 11 -11.72 0.62 -21.01
C VAL A 11 -12.31 0.22 -22.35
N ARG A 12 -12.72 -1.06 -22.51
CA ARG A 12 -13.27 -1.59 -23.75
C ARG A 12 -14.47 -0.78 -24.24
N GLY A 13 -14.36 -0.20 -25.43
CA GLY A 13 -15.43 0.61 -26.04
C GLY A 13 -15.59 2.01 -25.43
N ILE A 14 -14.61 2.48 -24.66
CA ILE A 14 -14.61 3.81 -24.04
C ILE A 14 -13.55 4.66 -24.74
N GLU A 15 -13.97 5.78 -25.31
CA GLU A 15 -13.06 6.71 -25.99
C GLU A 15 -12.52 7.79 -25.05
N GLU A 16 -13.35 8.21 -24.09
CA GLU A 16 -13.00 9.23 -23.11
C GLU A 16 -13.77 9.04 -21.79
N PHE A 17 -13.19 9.57 -20.72
CA PHE A 17 -13.86 9.75 -19.44
C PHE A 17 -14.18 11.23 -19.23
N ASN A 18 -15.42 11.54 -18.93
CA ASN A 18 -15.85 12.90 -18.61
C ASN A 18 -15.99 13.09 -17.10
N PHE A 19 -15.00 13.76 -16.48
CA PHE A 19 -15.03 14.17 -15.07
C PHE A 19 -15.37 15.66 -14.91
N ASP A 20 -15.75 16.36 -15.98
CA ASP A 20 -16.04 17.79 -15.97
C ASP A 20 -17.49 18.08 -15.52
N HIS A 21 -17.77 17.72 -14.27
CA HIS A 21 -19.09 17.86 -13.65
C HIS A 21 -19.01 18.54 -12.27
N THR A 22 -20.16 18.70 -11.61
CA THR A 22 -20.29 19.35 -10.31
C THR A 22 -19.59 18.60 -9.17
N HIS A 23 -19.23 17.34 -9.38
CA HIS A 23 -18.63 16.48 -8.36
C HIS A 23 -17.10 16.44 -8.46
N ILE A 24 -16.43 16.83 -7.39
CA ILE A 24 -14.96 16.94 -7.33
C ILE A 24 -14.36 15.58 -6.90
N PRO A 25 -13.56 14.91 -7.76
CA PRO A 25 -12.96 13.62 -7.44
C PRO A 25 -11.83 13.76 -6.40
N SER A 26 -11.62 12.71 -5.60
CA SER A 26 -10.35 12.55 -4.88
C SER A 26 -9.25 12.07 -5.82
N ARG A 27 -8.01 12.50 -5.59
CA ARG A 27 -6.85 11.81 -6.16
C ARG A 27 -6.70 10.45 -5.49
N LEU A 28 -6.61 9.39 -6.30
CA LEU A 28 -6.21 8.06 -5.84
C LEU A 28 -4.68 7.99 -5.83
N LEU A 29 -4.13 7.41 -4.77
CA LEU A 29 -2.71 7.14 -4.63
C LEU A 29 -2.48 5.65 -4.80
N LEU A 30 -1.48 5.30 -5.60
CA LEU A 30 -1.07 3.92 -5.79
C LEU A 30 0.19 3.68 -4.95
N SER A 31 0.12 2.72 -4.03
CA SER A 31 1.16 2.41 -3.05
C SER A 31 1.79 1.03 -3.25
N CYS A 32 1.45 0.32 -4.34
CA CYS A 32 2.15 -0.90 -4.75
C CYS A 32 2.16 -1.07 -6.27
N GLU A 33 3.05 -1.94 -6.77
CA GLU A 33 3.20 -2.23 -8.20
C GLU A 33 2.01 -3.02 -8.79
N GLY A 34 1.16 -3.62 -7.96
CA GLY A 34 0.00 -4.41 -8.38
C GLY A 34 -1.25 -3.59 -8.72
N ALA A 35 -1.26 -2.29 -8.42
CA ALA A 35 -2.39 -1.42 -8.73
C ALA A 35 -2.27 -0.82 -10.13
N VAL A 36 -3.34 -0.95 -10.92
CA VAL A 36 -3.42 -0.52 -12.32
C VAL A 36 -4.20 0.80 -12.39
N PRO A 37 -3.58 1.91 -12.84
CA PRO A 37 -4.30 3.14 -13.11
C PRO A 37 -5.13 2.99 -14.39
N VAL A 38 -6.39 3.39 -14.34
CA VAL A 38 -7.37 3.23 -15.43
C VAL A 38 -7.76 4.57 -16.05
N ALA A 39 -7.96 5.59 -15.23
CA ALA A 39 -8.20 6.96 -15.68
C ALA A 39 -7.23 7.90 -14.96
N VAL A 40 -6.49 8.70 -15.72
CA VAL A 40 -5.43 9.57 -15.21
C VAL A 40 -5.52 10.94 -15.88
N SER A 41 -5.48 12.01 -15.10
CA SER A 41 -5.44 13.37 -15.64
C SER A 41 -4.09 13.67 -16.31
N PRO A 42 -4.00 14.71 -17.16
CA PRO A 42 -2.72 15.18 -17.70
C PRO A 42 -1.67 15.53 -16.64
N SER A 43 -2.10 15.94 -15.44
CA SER A 43 -1.21 16.23 -14.30
C SER A 43 -0.78 14.96 -13.54
N GLY A 44 -1.20 13.78 -13.99
CA GLY A 44 -0.87 12.50 -13.34
C GLY A 44 -1.77 12.15 -12.15
N HIS A 45 -2.92 12.82 -11.96
CA HIS A 45 -3.87 12.45 -10.92
C HIS A 45 -4.65 11.20 -11.33
N VAL A 46 -4.57 10.12 -10.55
CA VAL A 46 -5.33 8.90 -10.81
C VAL A 46 -6.76 9.08 -10.29
N LEU A 47 -7.75 8.87 -11.16
CA LEU A 47 -9.18 9.02 -10.86
C LEU A 47 -9.93 7.69 -10.78
N ILE A 48 -9.44 6.67 -11.49
CA ILE A 48 -9.95 5.30 -11.45
C ILE A 48 -8.75 4.38 -11.40
N ALA A 49 -8.79 3.38 -10.52
CA ALA A 49 -7.75 2.36 -10.39
C ALA A 49 -8.37 0.98 -10.21
N ALA A 50 -7.63 -0.06 -10.54
CA ALA A 50 -8.00 -1.45 -10.31
C ALA A 50 -6.84 -2.23 -9.70
N ALA A 51 -7.12 -3.30 -8.97
CA ALA A 51 -6.09 -4.15 -8.37
C ALA A 51 -6.60 -5.57 -8.17
N GLN A 52 -5.66 -6.51 -8.00
CA GLN A 52 -5.93 -7.82 -7.41
C GLN A 52 -5.59 -7.78 -5.93
N TYR A 53 -6.35 -8.52 -5.12
CA TYR A 53 -5.95 -8.80 -3.74
C TYR A 53 -6.37 -10.23 -3.37
N GLY A 54 -5.42 -11.06 -2.96
CA GLY A 54 -5.60 -12.50 -2.89
C GLY A 54 -6.13 -13.07 -4.21
N LYS A 55 -7.28 -13.75 -4.14
CA LYS A 55 -7.97 -14.33 -5.30
C LYS A 55 -8.99 -13.37 -5.94
N GLY A 56 -9.35 -12.28 -5.28
CA GLY A 56 -10.38 -11.36 -5.74
C GLY A 56 -9.84 -10.15 -6.49
N ARG A 57 -10.77 -9.28 -6.86
CA ARG A 57 -10.52 -8.13 -7.73
C ARG A 57 -11.22 -6.89 -7.19
N VAL A 58 -10.59 -5.74 -7.35
CA VAL A 58 -11.11 -4.44 -6.88
C VAL A 58 -11.03 -3.40 -7.98
N VAL A 59 -12.09 -2.62 -8.15
CA VAL A 59 -12.12 -1.39 -8.96
C VAL A 59 -12.53 -0.24 -8.05
N VAL A 60 -11.76 0.85 -8.10
CA VAL A 60 -11.93 2.04 -7.26
C VAL A 60 -12.24 3.24 -8.14
N MET A 61 -13.32 3.96 -7.84
CA MET A 61 -13.67 5.23 -8.49
C MET A 61 -13.57 6.40 -7.50
N SER A 62 -12.96 7.50 -7.93
CA SER A 62 -12.65 8.69 -7.12
C SER A 62 -13.84 9.54 -6.63
N HIS A 63 -15.08 9.15 -6.95
CA HIS A 63 -16.29 9.75 -6.39
C HIS A 63 -17.51 8.83 -6.58
N GLU A 64 -18.38 8.73 -5.57
CA GLU A 64 -19.59 7.88 -5.64
C GLU A 64 -20.66 8.42 -6.60
N ALA A 65 -20.68 9.75 -6.81
CA ALA A 65 -21.65 10.41 -7.70
C ALA A 65 -21.58 9.94 -9.16
N TYR A 66 -20.41 9.50 -9.63
CA TYR A 66 -20.25 9.00 -10.99
C TYR A 66 -21.13 7.76 -11.26
N ILE A 67 -21.40 6.98 -10.21
CA ILE A 67 -22.31 5.85 -10.26
C ILE A 67 -23.75 6.27 -9.92
N LYS A 68 -23.94 7.16 -8.94
CA LYS A 68 -25.29 7.54 -8.46
C LYS A 68 -26.07 8.42 -9.43
N TYR A 69 -25.41 9.41 -10.00
CA TYR A 69 -26.03 10.53 -10.71
C TYR A 69 -25.58 10.59 -12.17
N GLU A 70 -24.34 10.22 -12.48
CA GLU A 70 -23.76 10.34 -13.82
C GLU A 70 -23.63 8.99 -14.56
N LEU A 71 -24.49 8.02 -14.22
CA LEU A 71 -24.41 6.65 -14.76
C LEU A 71 -24.64 6.59 -16.27
N ALA A 72 -25.26 7.61 -16.87
CA ALA A 72 -25.36 7.72 -18.33
C ALA A 72 -23.98 7.87 -18.99
N LEU A 73 -23.05 8.57 -18.33
CA LEU A 73 -21.70 8.83 -18.83
C LEU A 73 -20.75 7.68 -18.46
N PHE A 74 -20.85 7.17 -17.24
CA PHE A 74 -19.97 6.11 -16.73
C PHE A 74 -20.52 4.70 -16.92
N GLY A 75 -21.73 4.54 -17.43
CA GLY A 75 -22.42 3.25 -17.58
C GLY A 75 -21.60 2.18 -18.32
N PRO A 76 -21.03 2.48 -19.50
CA PRO A 76 -20.17 1.53 -20.21
C PRO A 76 -18.97 1.06 -19.37
N PHE A 77 -18.34 1.99 -18.63
CA PHE A 77 -17.25 1.67 -17.70
C PHE A 77 -17.71 0.79 -16.55
N VAL A 78 -18.79 1.18 -15.88
CA VAL A 78 -19.35 0.44 -14.74
C VAL A 78 -19.72 -0.99 -15.15
N GLN A 79 -20.25 -1.17 -16.37
CA GLN A 79 -20.53 -2.49 -16.92
C GLN A 79 -19.25 -3.32 -17.13
N ASN A 80 -18.24 -2.77 -17.81
CA ASN A 80 -16.95 -3.44 -17.99
C ASN A 80 -16.28 -3.79 -16.64
N ALA A 81 -16.36 -2.88 -15.67
CA ALA A 81 -15.83 -3.09 -14.32
C ALA A 81 -16.52 -4.28 -13.64
N ILE A 82 -17.85 -4.34 -13.66
CA ILE A 82 -18.60 -5.44 -13.05
C ILE A 82 -18.31 -6.76 -13.76
N ASP A 83 -18.28 -6.77 -15.10
CA ASP A 83 -17.92 -7.97 -15.87
C ASP A 83 -16.51 -8.46 -15.50
N TRP A 84 -15.56 -7.53 -15.33
CA TRP A 84 -14.21 -7.85 -14.89
C TRP A 84 -14.13 -8.27 -13.42
N LEU A 85 -15.07 -7.87 -12.56
CA LEU A 85 -15.08 -8.24 -11.14
C LEU A 85 -15.72 -9.62 -10.90
N LYS A 86 -16.68 -10.02 -11.74
CA LYS A 86 -17.43 -11.26 -11.61
C LYS A 86 -16.54 -12.51 -11.71
N PRO A 87 -16.53 -13.42 -10.70
CA PRO A 87 -15.76 -14.66 -10.78
C PRO A 87 -16.24 -15.58 -11.92
N HIS A 88 -17.52 -15.49 -12.27
CA HIS A 88 -18.13 -16.15 -13.43
C HIS A 88 -19.31 -15.31 -13.97
N PRO A 89 -19.78 -15.53 -15.22
CA PRO A 89 -20.78 -14.66 -15.88
C PRO A 89 -22.07 -14.43 -15.08
N ASP A 90 -22.54 -15.48 -14.39
CA ASP A 90 -23.78 -15.52 -13.62
C ASP A 90 -23.70 -14.96 -12.19
N ALA A 91 -22.54 -14.43 -11.79
CA ALA A 91 -22.27 -14.03 -10.42
C ALA A 91 -23.22 -12.93 -9.93
N SER A 92 -23.70 -13.08 -8.70
CA SER A 92 -24.66 -12.15 -8.09
C SER A 92 -23.98 -10.84 -7.67
N VAL A 93 -24.67 -9.72 -7.89
CA VAL A 93 -24.18 -8.37 -7.58
C VAL A 93 -25.00 -7.75 -6.44
N GLY A 94 -24.35 -7.45 -5.32
CA GLY A 94 -24.90 -6.63 -4.25
C GLY A 94 -24.63 -5.16 -4.48
N VAL A 95 -25.63 -4.31 -4.31
CA VAL A 95 -25.51 -2.84 -4.41
C VAL A 95 -25.80 -2.23 -3.04
N TYR A 96 -24.83 -1.51 -2.50
CA TYR A 96 -24.94 -0.80 -1.22
C TYR A 96 -24.69 0.69 -1.39
N GLU A 97 -25.68 1.52 -1.05
CA GLU A 97 -25.53 2.99 -1.04
C GLU A 97 -25.09 3.60 -2.39
N LEU A 98 -25.45 2.96 -3.51
CA LEU A 98 -25.22 3.43 -4.89
C LEU A 98 -26.55 3.41 -5.67
N SER A 99 -27.40 4.41 -5.41
CA SER A 99 -28.70 4.57 -6.04
C SER A 99 -28.62 4.45 -7.58
N ASN A 100 -29.69 3.94 -8.19
CA ASN A 100 -29.82 3.70 -9.63
C ASN A 100 -28.95 2.56 -10.21
N LEU A 101 -27.86 2.16 -9.56
CA LEU A 101 -26.98 1.11 -10.06
C LEU A 101 -27.72 -0.23 -10.21
N ARG A 102 -28.46 -0.67 -9.19
CA ARG A 102 -29.21 -1.94 -9.27
C ARG A 102 -30.14 -1.96 -10.50
N LYS A 103 -30.94 -0.90 -10.69
CA LYS A 103 -31.87 -0.78 -11.82
C LYS A 103 -31.12 -0.88 -13.15
N PHE A 104 -30.04 -0.12 -13.31
CA PHE A 104 -29.18 -0.15 -14.48
C PHE A 104 -28.63 -1.54 -14.82
N LEU A 105 -28.26 -2.32 -13.80
CA LEU A 105 -27.73 -3.69 -13.95
C LEU A 105 -28.83 -4.69 -14.33
N VAL A 106 -29.99 -4.62 -13.69
CA VAL A 106 -31.14 -5.50 -13.98
C VAL A 106 -31.66 -5.26 -15.40
N GLU A 107 -31.77 -4.01 -15.85
CA GLU A 107 -32.15 -3.66 -17.22
C GLU A 107 -31.18 -4.21 -18.27
N ARG A 108 -29.96 -4.56 -17.86
CA ARG A 108 -28.92 -5.21 -18.68
C ARG A 108 -28.82 -6.72 -18.45
N GLY A 109 -29.80 -7.31 -17.79
CA GLY A 109 -29.90 -8.76 -17.57
C GLY A 109 -28.99 -9.31 -16.47
N MET A 110 -28.39 -8.47 -15.63
CA MET A 110 -27.55 -8.93 -14.53
C MET A 110 -28.36 -9.27 -13.27
N LYS A 111 -27.94 -10.30 -12.53
CA LYS A 111 -28.50 -10.65 -11.21
C LYS A 111 -28.02 -9.65 -10.16
N ALA A 112 -28.77 -8.59 -9.93
CA ALA A 112 -28.44 -7.54 -8.96
C ALA A 112 -29.53 -7.34 -7.90
N LYS A 113 -29.10 -7.17 -6.64
CA LYS A 113 -29.99 -6.85 -5.51
C LYS A 113 -29.40 -5.71 -4.67
N ASP A 114 -30.27 -4.91 -4.06
CA ASP A 114 -29.86 -3.96 -3.04
C ASP A 114 -29.58 -4.73 -1.74
N VAL A 115 -28.50 -4.38 -1.05
CA VAL A 115 -28.10 -4.97 0.23
C VAL A 115 -27.89 -3.87 1.27
N PRO A 116 -28.25 -4.08 2.55
CA PRO A 116 -28.10 -3.05 3.59
C PRO A 116 -26.66 -2.92 4.09
N SER A 117 -25.84 -3.94 3.86
CA SER A 117 -24.40 -4.04 4.17
C SER A 117 -23.81 -5.19 3.34
N TYR A 118 -22.54 -5.54 3.54
CA TYR A 118 -22.01 -6.76 2.93
C TYR A 118 -22.75 -7.99 3.49
N ASP A 119 -23.14 -8.90 2.60
CA ASP A 119 -23.70 -10.20 2.93
C ASP A 119 -23.03 -11.28 2.08
N SER A 120 -22.86 -12.49 2.62
CA SER A 120 -22.11 -13.57 1.94
C SER A 120 -22.83 -14.21 0.76
N THR A 121 -24.04 -13.75 0.41
CA THR A 121 -24.80 -14.29 -0.73
C THR A 121 -24.50 -13.53 -2.04
N VAL A 122 -23.69 -12.48 -1.97
CA VAL A 122 -23.20 -11.75 -3.15
C VAL A 122 -21.77 -12.11 -3.49
N GLU A 123 -21.48 -12.17 -4.79
CA GLU A 123 -20.14 -12.51 -5.31
C GLU A 123 -19.40 -11.27 -5.85
N VAL A 124 -20.15 -10.20 -6.14
CA VAL A 124 -19.63 -8.85 -6.39
C VAL A 124 -20.36 -7.86 -5.49
N LEU A 125 -19.62 -7.06 -4.73
CA LEU A 125 -20.15 -5.95 -3.95
C LEU A 125 -19.85 -4.62 -4.64
N CYS A 126 -20.88 -3.83 -4.92
CA CYS A 126 -20.76 -2.45 -5.38
C CYS A 126 -21.16 -1.51 -4.24
N CYS A 127 -20.25 -0.68 -3.73
CA CYS A 127 -20.54 0.15 -2.57
C CYS A 127 -19.94 1.56 -2.57
N SER A 128 -20.55 2.44 -1.77
CA SER A 128 -19.97 3.74 -1.43
C SER A 128 -18.85 3.58 -0.39
N ALA A 129 -17.69 4.19 -0.66
CA ALA A 129 -16.53 4.17 0.22
C ALA A 129 -16.75 4.91 1.55
N LYS A 130 -17.78 5.74 1.65
CA LYS A 130 -18.04 6.58 2.83
C LYS A 130 -18.72 5.83 3.99
N LYS A 131 -19.39 4.70 3.72
CA LYS A 131 -20.31 4.06 4.68
C LYS A 131 -19.97 2.61 4.98
N ILE A 132 -18.77 2.15 4.64
CA ILE A 132 -18.38 0.77 4.95
C ILE A 132 -18.15 0.61 6.45
N THR A 133 -18.99 -0.17 7.11
CA THR A 133 -18.86 -0.51 8.54
C THR A 133 -18.16 -1.85 8.76
N GLN A 134 -18.24 -2.77 7.79
CA GLN A 134 -17.70 -4.14 7.84
C GLN A 134 -16.40 -4.28 7.04
N ALA A 135 -15.41 -3.46 7.37
CA ALA A 135 -14.22 -3.35 6.53
C ALA A 135 -13.42 -4.66 6.45
N GLU A 136 -13.31 -5.39 7.57
CA GLU A 136 -12.55 -6.64 7.62
C GLU A 136 -13.28 -7.75 6.85
N GLU A 137 -14.59 -7.87 6.99
CA GLU A 137 -15.38 -8.87 6.27
C GLU A 137 -15.33 -8.64 4.76
N VAL A 138 -15.42 -7.39 4.31
CA VAL A 138 -15.26 -7.04 2.90
C VAL A 138 -13.83 -7.32 2.43
N LEU A 139 -12.82 -7.05 3.25
CA LEU A 139 -11.42 -7.36 2.91
C LEU A 139 -11.21 -8.87 2.74
N GLN A 140 -11.73 -9.69 3.65
CA GLN A 140 -11.64 -11.16 3.56
C GLN A 140 -12.45 -11.71 2.38
N PHE A 141 -13.62 -11.15 2.09
CA PHE A 141 -14.41 -11.46 0.90
C PHE A 141 -13.61 -11.26 -0.39
N VAL A 142 -12.96 -10.11 -0.54
CA VAL A 142 -12.10 -9.84 -1.69
C VAL A 142 -10.92 -10.82 -1.69
N LYS A 143 -10.22 -11.00 -0.56
CA LYS A 143 -9.09 -11.94 -0.48
C LYS A 143 -9.47 -13.36 -0.93
N GLY A 144 -10.68 -13.79 -0.57
CA GLY A 144 -11.24 -15.10 -0.89
C GLY A 144 -11.65 -15.31 -2.35
N GLY A 145 -11.79 -14.25 -3.15
CA GLY A 145 -12.21 -14.35 -4.56
C GLY A 145 -13.32 -13.38 -4.98
N GLY A 146 -13.89 -12.63 -4.03
CA GLY A 146 -14.95 -11.68 -4.29
C GLY A 146 -14.53 -10.50 -5.18
N GLY A 147 -15.50 -9.93 -5.90
CA GLY A 147 -15.34 -8.69 -6.64
C GLY A 147 -15.81 -7.47 -5.85
N LEU A 148 -15.02 -6.38 -5.82
CA LEU A 148 -15.41 -5.13 -5.18
C LEU A 148 -15.35 -3.95 -6.16
N LEU A 149 -16.48 -3.30 -6.42
CA LEU A 149 -16.53 -1.95 -7.00
C LEU A 149 -16.80 -0.95 -5.88
N ILE A 150 -15.86 -0.08 -5.60
CA ILE A 150 -15.97 0.90 -4.52
C ILE A 150 -15.75 2.31 -5.05
N ALA A 151 -16.67 3.21 -4.71
CA ALA A 151 -16.62 4.59 -5.19
C ALA A 151 -16.77 5.58 -4.04
N GLY A 152 -15.94 6.61 -4.01
CA GLY A 152 -16.05 7.64 -2.97
C GLY A 152 -14.98 8.70 -3.04
N GLN A 153 -15.06 9.65 -2.12
CA GLN A 153 -14.06 10.70 -1.96
C GLN A 153 -13.71 10.89 -0.48
N ALA A 154 -12.40 11.06 -0.21
CA ALA A 154 -11.85 11.25 1.12
C ALA A 154 -11.40 12.70 1.38
N TRP A 155 -11.22 13.54 0.34
CA TRP A 155 -10.81 14.94 0.52
C TRP A 155 -11.76 15.71 1.46
N HIS A 156 -13.08 15.55 1.32
CA HIS A 156 -14.03 16.25 2.19
C HIS A 156 -14.00 15.68 3.60
N TRP A 157 -13.87 14.36 3.72
CA TRP A 157 -13.75 13.69 5.02
C TRP A 157 -12.50 14.15 5.78
N SER A 158 -11.41 14.46 5.05
CA SER A 158 -10.15 14.91 5.63
C SER A 158 -10.21 16.28 6.30
N TYR A 159 -11.22 17.10 5.99
CA TYR A 159 -11.41 18.40 6.66
C TYR A 159 -11.70 18.27 8.16
N SER A 160 -12.26 17.15 8.58
CA SER A 160 -12.57 16.88 9.98
C SER A 160 -11.74 15.73 10.56
N ASN A 161 -10.86 15.12 9.76
CA ASN A 161 -10.12 13.91 10.15
C ASN A 161 -8.70 13.92 9.56
N SER A 162 -7.68 13.89 10.41
CA SER A 162 -6.26 13.97 10.03
C SER A 162 -5.59 12.61 9.78
N ASN A 163 -6.32 11.51 9.89
CA ASN A 163 -5.81 10.16 9.61
C ASN A 163 -6.58 9.57 8.43
N LEU A 164 -6.07 9.83 7.22
CA LEU A 164 -6.65 9.34 5.98
C LEU A 164 -6.89 7.82 5.93
N LEU A 165 -6.09 7.03 6.66
CA LEU A 165 -6.21 5.57 6.67
C LEU A 165 -7.39 5.07 7.52
N SER A 166 -8.00 5.97 8.30
CA SER A 166 -9.25 5.73 9.01
C SER A 166 -10.49 6.05 8.18
N TYR A 167 -10.35 6.61 6.98
CA TYR A 167 -11.46 6.74 6.04
C TYR A 167 -12.06 5.34 5.75
N PRO A 168 -13.39 5.14 5.85
CA PRO A 168 -13.99 3.81 5.79
C PRO A 168 -13.59 2.99 4.55
N GLY A 169 -13.54 3.63 3.38
CA GLY A 169 -13.06 2.98 2.17
C GLY A 169 -11.60 2.54 2.24
N ASN A 170 -10.73 3.37 2.80
CA ASN A 170 -9.31 3.07 2.94
C ASN A 170 -9.04 1.92 3.91
N LYS A 171 -9.92 1.66 4.89
CA LYS A 171 -9.81 0.47 5.73
C LYS A 171 -9.92 -0.82 4.93
N VAL A 172 -10.65 -0.81 3.82
CA VAL A 172 -10.79 -1.96 2.90
C VAL A 172 -9.72 -1.95 1.82
N ILE A 173 -9.59 -0.85 1.07
CA ILE A 173 -8.82 -0.87 -0.18
C ILE A 173 -7.32 -0.63 -0.01
N ARG A 174 -6.86 -0.11 1.13
CA ARG A 174 -5.44 0.24 1.27
C ARG A 174 -4.51 -0.95 1.06
N THR A 175 -4.95 -2.16 1.37
CA THR A 175 -4.19 -3.42 1.20
C THR A 175 -4.08 -3.87 -0.25
N THR A 176 -4.88 -3.29 -1.15
CA THR A 176 -4.80 -3.51 -2.60
C THR A 176 -3.81 -2.58 -3.29
N GLY A 177 -3.12 -1.73 -2.52
CA GLY A 177 -2.24 -0.69 -3.02
C GLY A 177 -2.96 0.54 -3.54
N ILE A 178 -4.26 0.71 -3.28
CA ILE A 178 -5.03 1.89 -3.69
C ILE A 178 -5.52 2.63 -2.45
N VAL A 179 -5.31 3.93 -2.40
CA VAL A 179 -5.73 4.79 -1.28
C VAL A 179 -6.45 6.03 -1.82
N PHE A 180 -7.65 6.31 -1.28
CA PHE A 180 -8.28 7.63 -1.45
C PHE A 180 -7.47 8.67 -0.69
N SER A 181 -7.03 9.74 -1.36
CA SER A 181 -6.27 10.82 -0.72
C SER A 181 -7.13 11.98 -0.22
N SER A 182 -6.51 12.85 0.58
CA SER A 182 -7.06 14.14 0.97
C SER A 182 -6.96 15.19 -0.14
N GLU A 183 -6.26 14.90 -1.25
CA GLU A 183 -6.11 15.81 -2.38
C GLU A 183 -7.27 15.64 -3.36
N ILE A 184 -7.72 16.76 -3.94
CA ILE A 184 -8.64 16.74 -5.08
C ILE A 184 -7.87 16.36 -6.35
N ALA A 185 -8.50 15.58 -7.23
CA ALA A 185 -7.99 15.34 -8.57
C ALA A 185 -8.50 16.40 -9.54
N ASP A 186 -7.83 16.52 -10.69
CA ASP A 186 -8.27 17.45 -11.72
C ASP A 186 -9.60 16.97 -12.30
N ARG A 187 -10.46 17.92 -12.64
CA ARG A 187 -11.64 17.66 -13.47
C ARG A 187 -11.30 17.89 -14.93
N GLY A 188 -12.08 17.30 -15.82
CA GLY A 188 -11.91 17.45 -17.25
C GLY A 188 -12.37 16.23 -18.03
N VAL A 189 -12.28 16.34 -19.36
CA VAL A 189 -12.51 15.23 -20.28
C VAL A 189 -11.17 14.66 -20.70
N TYR A 190 -10.97 13.36 -20.46
CA TYR A 190 -9.70 12.68 -20.71
C TYR A 190 -9.90 11.54 -21.69
N LYS A 191 -9.18 11.59 -22.80
CA LYS A 191 -9.13 10.49 -23.77
C LYS A 191 -8.53 9.25 -23.12
N VAL A 192 -9.09 8.10 -23.43
CA VAL A 192 -8.55 6.80 -23.05
C VAL A 192 -7.36 6.47 -23.94
N PRO A 193 -6.12 6.42 -23.41
CA PRO A 193 -4.98 5.99 -24.20
C PRO A 193 -5.07 4.50 -24.53
N LYS A 194 -4.49 4.06 -25.64
CA LYS A 194 -4.49 2.63 -26.03
C LYS A 194 -3.67 1.74 -25.09
N LYS A 195 -2.70 2.34 -24.40
CA LYS A 195 -1.80 1.68 -23.44
C LYS A 195 -1.72 2.53 -22.19
N ILE A 196 -1.52 1.89 -21.05
CA ILE A 196 -1.27 2.66 -19.84
C ILE A 196 0.10 3.34 -19.97
N PRO A 197 0.26 4.59 -19.53
CA PRO A 197 1.58 5.22 -19.49
C PRO A 197 2.56 4.38 -18.67
N SER A 198 3.73 4.07 -19.23
CA SER A 198 4.75 3.23 -18.60
C SER A 198 5.37 3.84 -17.34
N SER A 199 5.23 5.15 -17.13
CA SER A 199 5.59 5.81 -15.86
C SER A 199 4.64 5.46 -14.72
N LEU A 200 3.46 4.93 -15.03
CA LEU A 200 2.38 4.62 -14.08
C LEU A 200 2.17 3.11 -13.92
N ILE A 201 2.89 2.30 -14.70
CA ILE A 201 2.92 0.84 -14.57
C ILE A 201 4.35 0.39 -14.42
N THR A 202 4.58 -0.40 -13.39
CA THR A 202 5.76 -1.23 -13.28
C THR A 202 5.34 -2.64 -13.65
N ASP A 203 5.56 -3.01 -14.91
CA ASP A 203 5.46 -4.41 -15.34
C ASP A 203 6.61 -5.16 -14.66
N VAL A 204 6.39 -5.57 -13.41
CA VAL A 204 7.20 -6.63 -12.84
C VAL A 204 6.55 -7.90 -13.34
N PRO A 205 7.12 -8.58 -14.36
CA PRO A 205 6.67 -9.92 -14.69
C PRO A 205 6.65 -10.73 -13.39
N VAL A 206 5.66 -11.62 -13.26
CA VAL A 206 5.48 -12.58 -12.15
C VAL A 206 6.68 -13.55 -12.09
N ARG A 207 7.90 -13.03 -11.95
CA ARG A 207 9.11 -13.80 -11.68
C ARG A 207 9.10 -14.00 -10.19
N SER A 208 8.76 -15.24 -9.80
CA SER A 208 8.89 -15.78 -8.45
C SER A 208 8.60 -14.74 -7.37
N ARG A 209 7.31 -14.45 -7.10
CA ARG A 209 6.91 -13.81 -5.85
C ARG A 209 7.73 -14.44 -4.73
N MET A 210 8.52 -13.65 -4.01
CA MET A 210 9.33 -14.18 -2.91
C MET A 210 8.40 -14.94 -1.96
N ASP A 211 8.81 -16.15 -1.59
CA ASP A 211 8.09 -16.90 -0.59
C ASP A 211 8.16 -16.12 0.73
N ALA A 212 7.03 -15.52 1.12
CA ALA A 212 6.93 -14.67 2.28
C ALA A 212 7.43 -15.39 3.54
N GLN A 213 7.22 -16.72 3.62
CA GLN A 213 7.67 -17.53 4.73
C GLN A 213 9.20 -17.64 4.74
N SER A 214 9.84 -17.92 3.59
CA SER A 214 11.29 -17.89 3.46
C SER A 214 11.91 -16.54 3.82
N VAL A 215 11.26 -15.43 3.47
CA VAL A 215 11.70 -14.07 3.88
C VAL A 215 11.67 -13.94 5.39
N TYR A 216 10.51 -14.22 5.97
CA TYR A 216 10.30 -14.13 7.41
C TYR A 216 11.31 -14.99 8.16
N THR A 217 11.43 -16.27 7.81
CA THR A 217 12.39 -17.22 8.42
C THR A 217 13.83 -16.76 8.29
N SER A 218 14.22 -16.13 7.17
CA SER A 218 15.57 -15.60 7.01
C SER A 218 15.84 -14.42 7.95
N LEU A 219 14.88 -13.50 8.08
CA LEU A 219 15.02 -12.30 8.89
C LEU A 219 15.00 -12.59 10.39
N VAL A 220 14.18 -13.55 10.84
CA VAL A 220 14.04 -13.90 12.26
C VAL A 220 14.93 -15.07 12.69
N ARG A 221 15.83 -15.54 11.82
CA ARG A 221 16.69 -16.70 12.07
C ARG A 221 17.52 -16.52 13.34
N GLY A 222 17.27 -17.38 14.33
CA GLY A 222 17.98 -17.36 15.62
C GLY A 222 17.56 -16.22 16.53
N ILE A 223 16.35 -15.68 16.34
CA ILE A 223 15.73 -14.66 17.20
C ILE A 223 14.49 -15.28 17.83
N GLU A 224 14.40 -15.26 19.15
CA GLU A 224 13.22 -15.78 19.88
C GLU A 224 12.23 -14.66 20.20
N GLU A 225 12.72 -13.44 20.40
CA GLU A 225 11.93 -12.27 20.70
C GLU A 225 12.63 -10.98 20.27
N PHE A 226 11.84 -9.94 20.04
CA PHE A 226 12.32 -8.59 19.84
C PHE A 226 12.00 -7.75 21.08
N ASN A 227 13.03 -7.12 21.65
CA ASN A 227 12.86 -6.21 22.77
C ASN A 227 12.67 -4.77 22.28
N PHE A 228 11.44 -4.26 22.34
CA PHE A 228 11.11 -2.85 22.09
C PHE A 228 10.83 -2.07 23.38
N ASN A 229 11.16 -2.63 24.55
CA ASN A 229 10.90 -2.04 25.86
C ASN A 229 11.96 -0.99 26.26
N TYR A 230 12.13 0.01 25.40
CA TYR A 230 13.04 1.14 25.59
C TYR A 230 12.28 2.45 25.67
N ASP A 231 12.95 3.53 26.08
CA ASP A 231 12.34 4.87 26.14
C ASP A 231 12.24 5.57 24.76
N HIS A 232 11.95 4.76 23.74
CA HIS A 232 11.81 5.15 22.35
C HIS A 232 10.48 4.61 21.84
N GLU A 233 9.60 5.49 21.38
CA GLU A 233 8.30 5.09 20.84
C GLU A 233 8.40 4.80 19.34
N PRO A 234 8.22 3.54 18.90
CA PRO A 234 8.19 3.23 17.48
C PRO A 234 6.91 3.75 16.85
N SER A 235 7.00 4.21 15.60
CA SER A 235 5.81 4.30 14.75
C SER A 235 5.32 2.91 14.38
N ARG A 236 4.00 2.76 14.32
CA ARG A 236 3.36 1.61 13.66
C ARG A 236 3.63 1.67 12.16
N LEU A 237 4.03 0.54 11.59
CA LEU A 237 4.10 0.33 10.16
C LEU A 237 2.75 -0.19 9.66
N LEU A 238 2.31 0.31 8.52
CA LEU A 238 1.10 -0.12 7.85
C LEU A 238 1.46 -0.75 6.51
N LEU A 239 0.93 -1.95 6.30
CA LEU A 239 1.13 -2.72 5.08
C LEU A 239 -0.04 -2.50 4.15
N THR A 240 0.25 -1.94 2.98
CA THR A 240 -0.70 -1.58 1.92
C THR A 240 -0.58 -2.51 0.70
N CYS A 241 0.21 -3.58 0.84
CA CYS A 241 0.53 -4.54 -0.20
C CYS A 241 0.56 -5.94 0.42
N GLU A 242 -0.01 -6.94 -0.24
CA GLU A 242 -0.04 -8.32 0.25
C GLU A 242 1.35 -8.96 0.25
N GLU A 243 2.24 -8.48 -0.62
CA GLU A 243 3.63 -8.92 -0.71
C GLU A 243 4.53 -8.39 0.41
N ALA A 244 4.06 -7.43 1.22
CA ALA A 244 4.82 -6.94 2.37
C ALA A 244 4.71 -7.93 3.53
N VAL A 245 5.87 -8.35 4.04
CA VAL A 245 6.00 -9.34 5.11
C VAL A 245 6.14 -8.62 6.46
N PRO A 246 5.21 -8.79 7.39
CA PRO A 246 5.41 -8.34 8.77
C PRO A 246 6.47 -9.21 9.45
N VAL A 247 7.49 -8.58 10.03
CA VAL A 247 8.64 -9.28 10.64
C VAL A 247 8.57 -9.25 12.16
N ALA A 248 8.18 -8.11 12.73
CA ALA A 248 7.91 -7.97 14.16
C ALA A 248 6.53 -7.35 14.35
N VAL A 249 5.67 -8.03 15.09
CA VAL A 249 4.29 -7.63 15.35
C VAL A 249 4.00 -7.76 16.84
N SER A 250 3.39 -6.74 17.42
CA SER A 250 2.99 -6.75 18.82
C SER A 250 1.74 -7.61 19.06
N PRO A 251 1.41 -7.98 20.31
CA PRO A 251 0.15 -8.64 20.65
C PRO A 251 -1.10 -7.90 20.17
N SER A 252 -1.09 -6.56 20.13
CA SER A 252 -2.18 -5.76 19.54
C SER A 252 -2.15 -5.69 18.00
N GLY A 253 -1.30 -6.47 17.32
CA GLY A 253 -1.22 -6.48 15.86
C GLY A 253 -0.49 -5.25 15.27
N HIS A 254 0.26 -4.49 16.06
CA HIS A 254 1.05 -3.38 15.54
C HIS A 254 2.32 -3.90 14.89
N VAL A 255 2.50 -3.63 13.60
CA VAL A 255 3.74 -3.98 12.89
C VAL A 255 4.84 -2.98 13.24
N LEU A 256 5.98 -3.46 13.73
CA LEU A 256 7.14 -2.64 14.11
C LEU A 256 8.29 -2.74 13.11
N ILE A 257 8.40 -3.91 12.46
CA ILE A 257 9.38 -4.20 11.40
C ILE A 257 8.63 -4.86 10.26
N ALA A 258 8.87 -4.40 9.03
CA ALA A 258 8.31 -4.99 7.83
C ALA A 258 9.36 -5.07 6.72
N ALA A 259 9.22 -6.07 5.86
CA ALA A 259 10.09 -6.29 4.72
C ALA A 259 9.27 -6.43 3.44
N VAL A 260 9.80 -6.01 2.30
CA VAL A 260 9.13 -6.18 1.00
C VAL A 260 10.15 -6.22 -0.13
N GLN A 261 9.85 -6.98 -1.17
CA GLN A 261 10.56 -6.88 -2.44
C GLN A 261 9.87 -5.83 -3.32
N TYR A 262 10.63 -4.92 -3.91
CA TYR A 262 10.08 -3.88 -4.77
C TYR A 262 10.93 -3.75 -6.04
N GLY A 263 10.31 -3.92 -7.22
CA GLY A 263 11.06 -4.12 -8.46
C GLY A 263 12.03 -5.29 -8.33
N LYS A 264 13.32 -5.04 -8.54
CA LYS A 264 14.39 -6.03 -8.36
C LYS A 264 15.06 -6.00 -6.98
N GLY A 265 14.80 -4.98 -6.18
CA GLY A 265 15.47 -4.77 -4.89
C GLY A 265 14.62 -5.17 -3.71
N ARG A 266 15.13 -4.84 -2.52
CA ARG A 266 14.60 -5.29 -1.23
C ARG A 266 14.60 -4.16 -0.23
N VAL A 267 13.55 -4.07 0.58
CA VAL A 267 13.36 -3.01 1.58
C VAL A 267 13.02 -3.63 2.92
N ILE A 268 13.65 -3.15 3.98
CA ILE A 268 13.27 -3.38 5.37
C ILE A 268 13.00 -2.02 6.01
N ALA A 269 11.81 -1.87 6.61
CA ALA A 269 11.44 -0.69 7.37
C ALA A 269 11.34 -1.02 8.86
N MET A 270 11.76 -0.09 9.71
CA MET A 270 11.70 -0.21 11.17
C MET A 270 11.15 1.06 11.82
N GLY A 271 10.16 0.91 12.70
CA GLY A 271 9.39 2.00 13.31
C GLY A 271 10.17 3.01 14.14
N HIS A 272 11.46 2.78 14.42
CA HIS A 272 12.33 3.76 15.05
C HIS A 272 13.79 3.50 14.71
N ALA A 273 14.60 4.56 14.57
CA ALA A 273 16.01 4.45 14.22
C ALA A 273 16.92 4.06 15.40
N SER A 274 16.52 4.35 16.65
CA SER A 274 17.32 4.06 17.85
C SER A 274 17.68 2.57 17.98
N TYR A 275 16.79 1.66 17.57
CA TYR A 275 17.02 0.22 17.68
C TYR A 275 18.21 -0.27 16.82
N ILE A 276 18.56 0.48 15.77
CA ILE A 276 19.71 0.20 14.91
C ILE A 276 20.79 1.28 15.03
N GLN A 277 20.78 2.06 16.12
CA GLN A 277 21.76 3.10 16.43
C GLN A 277 22.34 2.98 17.84
N TYR A 278 21.45 2.82 18.84
CA TYR A 278 21.76 2.83 20.26
C TYR A 278 21.53 1.47 20.92
N GLU A 279 20.48 0.75 20.51
CA GLU A 279 20.13 -0.56 21.06
C GLU A 279 20.62 -1.73 20.18
N LEU A 280 21.77 -1.55 19.52
CA LEU A 280 22.28 -2.50 18.52
C LEU A 280 22.56 -3.89 19.10
N ASP A 281 22.87 -4.01 20.39
CA ASP A 281 23.17 -5.29 21.02
C ASP A 281 21.92 -6.19 21.08
N ASP A 282 20.76 -5.63 21.45
CA ASP A 282 19.48 -6.36 21.48
C ASP A 282 18.96 -6.68 20.06
N PHE A 283 19.38 -5.92 19.06
CA PHE A 283 18.99 -6.11 17.65
C PHE A 283 20.11 -6.71 16.79
N GLU A 284 21.22 -7.16 17.37
CA GLU A 284 22.43 -7.54 16.64
C GLU A 284 22.12 -8.61 15.58
N ARG A 285 21.46 -9.68 16.02
CA ARG A 285 21.13 -10.82 15.17
C ARG A 285 20.20 -10.42 14.03
N PHE A 286 19.24 -9.54 14.34
CA PHE A 286 18.33 -9.01 13.34
C PHE A 286 19.06 -8.16 12.31
N VAL A 287 19.91 -7.24 12.74
CA VAL A 287 20.68 -6.37 11.84
C VAL A 287 21.55 -7.20 10.90
N GLN A 288 22.21 -8.26 11.39
CA GLN A 288 22.98 -9.18 10.53
C GLN A 288 22.08 -9.86 9.49
N ASN A 289 20.99 -10.50 9.92
CA ASN A 289 20.05 -11.17 9.02
C ASN A 289 19.45 -10.19 7.99
N ALA A 290 19.14 -8.96 8.41
CA ALA A 290 18.61 -7.90 7.58
C ALA A 290 19.61 -7.48 6.50
N ILE A 291 20.87 -7.23 6.86
CA ILE A 291 21.91 -6.86 5.89
C ILE A 291 22.18 -8.00 4.91
N ASP A 292 22.30 -9.24 5.39
CA ASP A 292 22.45 -10.42 4.53
C ASP A 292 21.30 -10.55 3.53
N TRP A 293 20.07 -10.34 4.02
CA TRP A 293 18.88 -10.38 3.17
C TRP A 293 18.79 -9.19 2.21
N LEU A 294 19.37 -8.03 2.51
CA LEU A 294 19.34 -6.86 1.61
C LEU A 294 20.42 -6.93 0.52
N LYS A 295 21.58 -7.52 0.83
CA LYS A 295 22.73 -7.59 -0.07
C LYS A 295 22.46 -8.40 -1.34
N PRO A 296 22.65 -7.85 -2.55
CA PRO A 296 22.49 -8.62 -3.80
C PRO A 296 23.48 -9.78 -3.93
N HIS A 297 24.64 -9.68 -3.28
CA HIS A 297 25.65 -10.73 -3.13
C HIS A 297 26.47 -10.53 -1.85
N PRO A 298 27.19 -11.53 -1.34
CA PRO A 298 27.87 -11.48 -0.03
C PRO A 298 28.79 -10.26 0.19
N ASP A 299 29.54 -9.86 -0.84
CA ASP A 299 30.53 -8.77 -0.77
C ASP A 299 29.96 -7.36 -1.02
N ALA A 300 28.62 -7.25 -1.14
CA ALA A 300 27.97 -5.99 -1.45
C ALA A 300 28.26 -4.92 -0.39
N SER A 301 28.53 -3.70 -0.85
CA SER A 301 28.87 -2.56 0.01
C SER A 301 27.65 -1.93 0.68
N VAL A 302 27.82 -1.48 1.92
CA VAL A 302 26.76 -0.86 2.74
C VAL A 302 27.08 0.60 3.03
N GLY A 303 26.28 1.51 2.51
CA GLY A 303 26.31 2.94 2.86
C GLY A 303 25.38 3.23 4.04
N VAL A 304 25.89 3.92 5.06
CA VAL A 304 25.13 4.26 6.26
C VAL A 304 24.92 5.77 6.36
N TYR A 305 23.67 6.22 6.35
CA TYR A 305 23.29 7.63 6.44
C TYR A 305 22.57 7.94 7.75
N LYS A 306 23.23 8.74 8.60
CA LYS A 306 22.65 9.25 9.87
C LYS A 306 22.13 8.14 10.78
N LEU A 307 22.79 6.98 10.79
CA LEU A 307 22.59 5.89 11.75
C LEU A 307 23.89 5.69 12.53
N SER A 308 24.06 6.46 13.60
CA SER A 308 25.23 6.39 14.47
C SER A 308 25.53 4.95 14.90
N ASN A 309 26.81 4.60 15.02
CA ASN A 309 27.33 3.28 15.41
C ASN A 309 27.09 2.13 14.42
N LEU A 310 26.11 2.21 13.50
CA LEU A 310 25.78 1.10 12.60
C LEU A 310 26.94 0.74 11.65
N ALA A 311 27.59 1.73 11.01
CA ALA A 311 28.71 1.45 10.12
C ALA A 311 29.86 0.72 10.84
N LYS A 312 30.24 1.22 12.02
CA LYS A 312 31.26 0.61 12.88
C LYS A 312 30.87 -0.82 13.27
N PHE A 313 29.63 -1.01 13.75
CA PHE A 313 29.09 -2.31 14.14
C PHE A 313 29.18 -3.35 13.01
N LEU A 314 28.90 -2.93 11.77
CA LEU A 314 28.99 -3.78 10.58
C LEU A 314 30.44 -4.11 10.20
N VAL A 315 31.35 -3.13 10.26
CA VAL A 315 32.78 -3.33 9.97
C VAL A 315 33.42 -4.31 10.95
N GLU A 316 33.11 -4.20 12.25
CA GLU A 316 33.60 -5.14 13.28
C GLU A 316 33.17 -6.58 13.02
N ARG A 317 32.16 -6.79 12.17
CA ARG A 317 31.62 -8.09 11.75
C ARG A 317 32.01 -8.46 10.32
N GLY A 318 33.02 -7.80 9.75
CA GLY A 318 33.56 -8.11 8.43
C GLY A 318 32.70 -7.65 7.26
N ILE A 319 31.69 -6.81 7.48
CA ILE A 319 30.87 -6.24 6.41
C ILE A 319 31.51 -4.96 5.90
N LYS A 320 31.66 -4.84 4.58
CA LYS A 320 32.12 -3.62 3.90
C LYS A 320 31.08 -2.50 4.07
N ALA A 321 31.19 -1.72 5.14
CA ALA A 321 30.29 -0.63 5.48
C ALA A 321 31.03 0.68 5.74
N PHE A 322 30.40 1.81 5.40
CA PHE A 322 30.95 3.13 5.66
C PHE A 322 29.83 4.18 5.79
N ASP A 323 30.10 5.23 6.56
CA ASP A 323 29.20 6.38 6.65
C ASP A 323 29.22 7.17 5.33
N VAL A 324 28.02 7.55 4.87
CA VAL A 324 27.85 8.38 3.67
C VAL A 324 27.14 9.70 4.03
N PRO A 325 27.49 10.82 3.38
CA PRO A 325 26.88 12.12 3.67
C PRO A 325 25.49 12.30 3.07
N HIS A 326 25.13 11.46 2.09
CA HIS A 326 23.84 11.40 1.39
C HIS A 326 23.76 10.06 0.63
N TYR A 327 22.65 9.77 -0.05
CA TYR A 327 22.56 8.57 -0.88
C TYR A 327 23.51 8.69 -2.08
N ASP A 328 24.35 7.66 -2.30
CA ASP A 328 25.30 7.55 -3.40
C ASP A 328 25.03 6.24 -4.17
N ARG A 329 25.03 6.29 -5.51
CA ARG A 329 24.82 5.12 -6.37
C ARG A 329 25.95 4.10 -6.30
N ALA A 330 27.08 4.43 -5.69
CA ALA A 330 28.20 3.52 -5.51
C ALA A 330 27.94 2.43 -4.46
N VAL A 331 26.92 2.58 -3.60
CA VAL A 331 26.55 1.56 -2.60
C VAL A 331 25.47 0.64 -3.12
N GLU A 332 25.46 -0.59 -2.61
CA GLU A 332 24.53 -1.64 -3.04
C GLU A 332 23.45 -1.93 -1.99
N VAL A 333 23.76 -1.60 -0.72
CA VAL A 333 22.79 -1.49 0.36
C VAL A 333 22.89 -0.09 0.97
N PHE A 334 21.75 0.57 1.14
CA PHE A 334 21.65 1.88 1.78
C PHE A 334 20.86 1.77 3.09
N CYS A 335 21.50 2.10 4.20
CA CYS A 335 20.89 2.14 5.53
C CYS A 335 20.68 3.59 5.94
N CYS A 336 19.46 4.00 6.26
CA CYS A 336 19.18 5.42 6.48
C CYS A 336 18.15 5.72 7.57
N ASN A 337 18.39 6.83 8.27
CA ASN A 337 17.38 7.48 9.09
C ASN A 337 16.48 8.37 8.22
N VAL A 338 15.17 8.10 8.26
CA VAL A 338 14.13 8.75 7.44
C VAL A 338 14.02 10.26 7.59
N HIS A 339 14.38 10.86 8.74
CA HIS A 339 14.04 12.25 9.04
C HIS A 339 14.73 13.30 8.15
N LYS A 340 15.79 12.91 7.42
CA LYS A 340 16.62 13.83 6.64
C LYS A 340 16.84 13.40 5.18
N ILE A 341 16.09 12.41 4.70
CA ILE A 341 16.22 11.96 3.30
C ILE A 341 15.53 12.99 2.38
N THR A 342 16.32 13.61 1.52
CA THR A 342 15.85 14.56 0.49
C THR A 342 15.78 13.92 -0.90
N GLN A 343 16.53 12.83 -1.13
CA GLN A 343 16.66 12.12 -2.42
C GLN A 343 15.63 10.99 -2.60
N ALA A 344 14.38 11.21 -2.21
CA ALA A 344 13.40 10.11 -2.11
C ALA A 344 13.19 9.33 -3.41
N GLU A 345 13.08 10.04 -4.54
CA GLU A 345 12.91 9.41 -5.86
C GLU A 345 14.14 8.60 -6.27
N GLU A 346 15.35 9.12 -6.03
CA GLU A 346 16.60 8.42 -6.38
C GLU A 346 16.77 7.13 -5.59
N VAL A 347 16.43 7.16 -4.30
CA VAL A 347 16.46 5.97 -3.42
C VAL A 347 15.41 4.96 -3.86
N LEU A 348 14.21 5.40 -4.24
CA LEU A 348 13.17 4.49 -4.76
C LEU A 348 13.60 3.82 -6.07
N GLN A 349 14.19 4.58 -7.01
CA GLN A 349 14.71 4.02 -8.26
C GLN A 349 15.88 3.05 -8.03
N PHE A 350 16.74 3.34 -7.04
CA PHE A 350 17.81 2.44 -6.61
C PHE A 350 17.27 1.08 -6.13
N VAL A 351 16.28 1.09 -5.25
CA VAL A 351 15.60 -0.13 -4.80
C VAL A 351 14.99 -0.84 -6.00
N LYS A 352 14.20 -0.13 -6.81
CA LYS A 352 13.56 -0.72 -8.00
C LYS A 352 14.57 -1.39 -8.95
N GLY A 353 15.77 -0.82 -9.07
CA GLY A 353 16.88 -1.32 -9.87
C GLY A 353 17.58 -2.57 -9.33
N GLY A 354 17.43 -2.90 -8.05
CA GLY A 354 18.09 -4.06 -7.42
C GLY A 354 18.76 -3.77 -6.07
N GLY A 355 18.77 -2.51 -5.63
CA GLY A 355 19.39 -2.09 -4.37
C GLY A 355 18.68 -2.62 -3.12
N GLY A 356 19.45 -2.78 -2.04
CA GLY A 356 18.91 -3.06 -0.70
C GLY A 356 18.70 -1.77 0.10
N LEU A 357 17.56 -1.59 0.76
CA LEU A 357 17.26 -0.44 1.63
C LEU A 357 16.88 -0.90 3.03
N LEU A 358 17.64 -0.48 4.05
CA LEU A 358 17.21 -0.50 5.45
C LEU A 358 16.84 0.92 5.86
N ILE A 359 15.58 1.15 6.20
CA ILE A 359 15.07 2.49 6.49
C ILE A 359 14.37 2.51 7.85
N ALA A 360 14.76 3.45 8.71
CA ALA A 360 14.23 3.49 10.07
C ALA A 360 13.84 4.89 10.53
N GLY A 361 12.74 4.97 11.30
CA GLY A 361 12.32 6.15 12.04
C GLY A 361 10.82 6.21 12.27
N HIS A 362 10.36 7.35 12.78
CA HIS A 362 9.07 7.47 13.46
C HIS A 362 8.26 8.67 12.95
N ALA A 363 7.15 8.41 12.27
CA ALA A 363 6.29 9.45 11.69
C ALA A 363 5.36 10.11 12.71
N TRP A 364 5.07 9.49 13.87
CA TRP A 364 4.19 10.08 14.89
C TRP A 364 4.69 11.44 15.39
N HIS A 365 5.99 11.54 15.71
CA HIS A 365 6.61 12.79 16.18
C HIS A 365 6.68 13.85 15.08
N TRP A 366 6.91 13.43 13.83
CA TRP A 366 6.83 14.34 12.70
C TRP A 366 5.41 14.89 12.54
N SER A 367 4.39 14.04 12.72
CA SER A 367 2.98 14.39 12.57
C SER A 367 2.54 15.37 13.65
N SER A 368 2.98 15.19 14.91
CA SER A 368 2.68 16.14 15.99
C SER A 368 3.25 17.55 15.71
N LYS A 369 4.37 17.63 14.99
CA LYS A 369 4.97 18.89 14.52
C LYS A 369 4.38 19.42 13.22
N ASN A 370 3.57 18.62 12.51
CA ASN A 370 2.97 18.98 11.22
C ASN A 370 1.47 18.65 11.20
N PRO A 371 0.64 19.17 12.13
CA PRO A 371 -0.75 18.73 12.32
C PRO A 371 -1.68 19.00 11.13
N LYS A 372 -1.27 19.87 10.18
CA LYS A 372 -2.00 20.16 8.94
C LYS A 372 -1.54 19.31 7.75
N LYS A 373 -0.61 18.38 7.96
CA LYS A 373 -0.06 17.54 6.90
C LYS A 373 -0.27 16.07 7.22
N GLU A 374 -0.73 15.34 6.22
CA GLU A 374 -0.88 13.90 6.31
C GLU A 374 0.49 13.21 6.25
N SER A 375 0.81 12.41 7.26
CA SER A 375 2.07 11.65 7.33
C SER A 375 2.25 10.70 6.16
N PHE A 376 1.16 10.05 5.72
CA PHE A 376 1.14 9.16 4.55
C PHE A 376 1.75 9.82 3.31
N LEU A 377 1.45 11.10 3.07
CA LEU A 377 1.88 11.84 1.89
C LEU A 377 3.18 12.61 2.09
N SER A 378 3.34 13.20 3.27
CA SER A 378 4.29 14.28 3.48
C SER A 378 5.49 13.90 4.34
N TYR A 379 5.41 12.80 5.08
CA TYR A 379 6.53 12.32 5.89
C TYR A 379 7.72 11.93 4.99
N PRO A 380 8.95 12.43 5.23
CA PRO A 380 10.09 12.14 4.38
C PRO A 380 10.33 10.64 4.12
N GLY A 381 10.21 9.79 5.14
CA GLY A 381 10.32 8.33 4.97
C GLY A 381 9.25 7.76 4.04
N ASN A 382 8.00 8.23 4.14
CA ASN A 382 6.91 7.76 3.29
C ASN A 382 7.05 8.26 1.84
N LYS A 383 7.71 9.40 1.60
CA LYS A 383 8.06 9.80 0.23
C LYS A 383 9.00 8.80 -0.44
N VAL A 384 9.83 8.09 0.33
CA VAL A 384 10.71 7.02 -0.17
C VAL A 384 9.93 5.73 -0.37
N ILE A 385 9.30 5.20 0.69
CA ILE A 385 8.87 3.79 0.71
C ILE A 385 7.37 3.56 0.56
N ARG A 386 6.52 4.60 0.51
CA ARG A 386 5.06 4.35 0.38
C ARG A 386 4.71 3.52 -0.86
N ALA A 387 5.47 3.68 -1.94
CA ALA A 387 5.26 2.96 -3.20
C ALA A 387 5.62 1.46 -3.09
N THR A 388 6.36 1.07 -2.06
CA THR A 388 6.76 -0.32 -1.82
C THR A 388 5.70 -1.09 -1.05
N GLY A 389 4.59 -0.45 -0.66
CA GLY A 389 3.56 -1.06 0.15
C GLY A 389 3.76 -0.90 1.66
N ILE A 390 4.85 -0.29 2.13
CA ILE A 390 5.11 -0.07 3.57
C ILE A 390 5.01 1.43 3.88
N VAL A 391 4.28 1.77 4.95
CA VAL A 391 4.06 3.16 5.36
C VAL A 391 4.30 3.32 6.86
N PHE A 392 5.07 4.34 7.24
CA PHE A 392 5.17 4.80 8.62
C PHE A 392 3.90 5.58 9.00
N SER A 393 3.16 5.10 9.98
CA SER A 393 1.94 5.77 10.45
C SER A 393 2.25 6.87 11.47
N SER A 394 1.31 7.80 11.60
CA SER A 394 1.31 8.82 12.65
C SER A 394 0.97 8.27 14.05
N GLU A 395 0.69 6.96 14.17
CA GLU A 395 0.40 6.28 15.42
C GLU A 395 1.66 5.61 15.96
N THR A 396 1.77 5.54 17.28
CA THR A 396 2.80 4.74 17.96
C THR A 396 2.43 3.26 17.88
N ALA A 397 3.43 2.39 17.81
CA ALA A 397 3.27 0.96 18.02
C ALA A 397 3.42 0.61 19.51
N GLU A 398 2.89 -0.56 19.86
CA GLU A 398 2.98 -1.10 21.22
C GLU A 398 4.44 -1.49 21.52
N ARG A 399 5.03 -0.86 22.54
CA ARG A 399 6.33 -1.26 23.10
C ARG A 399 6.19 -2.55 23.88
N GLY A 400 7.30 -3.24 24.10
CA GLY A 400 7.36 -4.46 24.90
C GLY A 400 8.31 -5.48 24.30
N VAL A 401 8.34 -6.65 24.93
CA VAL A 401 9.07 -7.80 24.42
C VAL A 401 8.09 -8.67 23.63
N HIS A 402 8.35 -8.79 22.34
CA HIS A 402 7.43 -9.45 21.40
C HIS A 402 8.05 -10.75 20.90
N LYS A 403 7.39 -11.88 21.14
CA LYS A 403 7.85 -13.21 20.70
C LYS A 403 7.87 -13.30 19.18
N VAL A 404 8.84 -14.04 18.64
CA VAL A 404 8.92 -14.41 17.23
C VAL A 404 8.15 -15.73 17.02
N PRO A 405 6.98 -15.72 16.36
CA PRO A 405 6.30 -16.96 16.00
C PRO A 405 7.05 -17.73 14.90
N LYS A 406 6.76 -19.03 14.77
CA LYS A 406 7.35 -19.87 13.70
C LYS A 406 6.87 -19.50 12.30
N GLU A 407 5.61 -19.11 12.20
CA GLU A 407 4.96 -18.66 10.97
C GLU A 407 4.84 -17.12 10.96
N ILE A 408 4.61 -16.56 9.78
CA ILE A 408 4.40 -15.11 9.62
C ILE A 408 3.25 -14.66 10.53
N PRO A 409 3.44 -13.62 11.36
CA PRO A 409 2.37 -13.08 12.19
C PRO A 409 1.20 -12.56 11.33
N SER A 410 -0.03 -12.92 11.70
CA SER A 410 -1.23 -12.38 11.05
C SER A 410 -1.41 -10.90 11.42
N THR A 411 -1.61 -10.03 10.42
CA THR A 411 -1.97 -8.62 10.64
C THR A 411 -3.48 -8.39 10.73
N SER A 412 -4.30 -9.42 10.46
CA SER A 412 -5.77 -9.34 10.39
C SER A 412 -6.48 -9.97 11.59
N GLY A 413 -5.73 -10.46 12.58
CA GLY A 413 -6.28 -11.26 13.69
C GLY A 413 -6.40 -10.55 15.05
N PHE A 414 -5.98 -9.30 15.17
CA PHE A 414 -5.91 -8.64 16.49
C PHE A 414 -6.93 -7.50 16.56
N GLN A 415 -8.03 -7.80 17.24
CA GLN A 415 -8.99 -6.80 17.71
C GLN A 415 -8.32 -5.89 18.77
N PRO A 416 -8.73 -4.62 18.87
CA PRO A 416 -8.25 -3.73 19.93
C PRO A 416 -8.51 -4.28 21.34
#